data_AF-A0AAW3WHU6-F1
#
_entry.id   AF-A0AAW3WHU6-F1
#
_cell.length_a   1.000
_cell.length_b   1.000
_cell.length_c   1.000
_cell.angle_alpha   90.00
_cell.angle_beta   90.00
_cell.angle_gamma   90.00
#
_symmetry.space_group_name_H-M   'P 1'
#
loop_
_entity.id
_entity.type
_entity.pdbx_description
1 polymer ?
#
loop_
_entity_poly.entity_id
_entity_poly.type
_entity_poly.pdbx_seq_one_letter_code
_entity_poly.pdbx_strand_id
1 'polypeptide(L)'
;VSPRYFKPAFMYGRNRGECPQNVPNEFPRFREEIKRPSSPSWMVRSDRLSHPVALVYDSNKIYGFCASPYFINKNGMKQQWKPEVDSEFYQYAGYTCSLEKGTIGYTLGYENAPWLFIKSHDVRERTSLSENCFELEPGEIIEVAMEVYEFDAKSELDINPVIEEVYYRYHQKPRKASDIKTTVEDLSLAVYQDAWLPEDSSYSGQVFENENSGDYRYNKIISITWTNGLSVATPILMAALRLENESMREQALACITNIVNNSLNSVTGLPFGAYDNGKWSNYGWWFDGMHTPGHSSYLIGQALFYILKAYDYEIKIKNCHHEEWLAFVNSILMKIEKTKNTDNEYPFILSEKTGAGIEYDSFSGTWCM
;
A
#
# COMPACT_ATOMS: atom_id res chain seq x y z
N VAL A 1 -14.56 21.47 20.77
CA VAL A 1 -14.34 21.48 19.31
C VAL A 1 -12.89 21.10 19.04
N SER A 2 -12.67 19.88 18.59
CA SER A 2 -11.38 19.34 18.17
C SER A 2 -11.58 18.48 16.91
N PRO A 3 -11.89 19.12 15.76
CA PRO A 3 -12.29 18.41 14.55
C PRO A 3 -11.18 17.48 14.07
N ARG A 4 -11.59 16.28 13.67
CA ARG A 4 -10.79 15.25 13.01
C ARG A 4 -11.33 15.07 11.60
N TYR A 5 -10.48 15.29 10.60
CA TYR A 5 -10.90 15.30 9.19
C TYR A 5 -10.57 13.98 8.52
N PHE A 6 -11.48 13.51 7.67
CA PHE A 6 -11.30 12.27 6.93
C PHE A 6 -11.52 12.55 5.43
N LYS A 7 -10.40 12.50 4.70
CA LYS A 7 -10.33 12.58 3.25
C LYS A 7 -9.50 11.39 2.78
N PRO A 8 -10.12 10.29 2.35
CA PRO A 8 -9.44 9.01 2.14
C PRO A 8 -8.19 9.12 1.25
N ALA A 9 -7.13 8.41 1.63
CA ALA A 9 -5.78 8.46 1.03
C ALA A 9 -5.01 9.80 1.16
N PHE A 10 -5.60 10.84 1.75
CA PHE A 10 -4.94 12.13 1.95
C PHE A 10 -4.81 12.51 3.43
N MET A 11 -5.88 12.33 4.21
CA MET A 11 -5.96 12.83 5.58
C MET A 11 -6.85 11.99 6.48
N TYR A 12 -6.31 11.57 7.62
CA TYR A 12 -7.02 10.85 8.69
C TYR A 12 -6.80 11.55 10.03
N GLY A 13 -7.85 12.20 10.53
CA GLY A 13 -7.82 13.07 11.69
C GLY A 13 -7.03 14.36 11.43
N ARG A 14 -5.94 14.55 12.17
CA ARG A 14 -4.99 15.66 11.97
C ARG A 14 -3.64 15.19 11.39
N ASN A 15 -3.54 13.89 11.03
CA ASN A 15 -2.31 13.21 10.63
C ASN A 15 -1.14 13.47 11.60
N ARG A 16 -1.39 13.19 12.89
CA ARG A 16 -0.44 13.42 14.00
C ARG A 16 0.08 14.86 14.04
N GLY A 17 -0.85 15.81 14.04
CA GLY A 17 -0.59 17.25 14.06
C GLY A 17 0.27 17.70 15.25
N GLU A 18 0.52 16.85 16.24
CA GLU A 18 1.32 17.06 17.44
C GLU A 18 2.78 16.56 17.35
N CYS A 19 3.13 15.72 16.36
CA CYS A 19 4.47 15.11 16.22
C CYS A 19 5.57 16.08 15.72
N PRO A 20 6.87 15.72 15.77
CA PRO A 20 7.96 16.61 15.33
C PRO A 20 7.72 17.16 13.91
N GLN A 21 7.90 18.46 13.74
CA GLN A 21 7.66 19.15 12.48
C GLN A 21 8.67 18.75 11.39
N ASN A 22 9.92 18.52 11.80
CA ASN A 22 10.99 18.07 10.92
C ASN A 22 11.04 16.54 10.93
N VAL A 23 10.62 15.94 9.82
CA VAL A 23 10.63 14.49 9.62
C VAL A 23 11.04 14.20 8.18
N PRO A 24 11.65 13.03 7.90
CA PRO A 24 11.95 12.63 6.53
C PRO A 24 10.69 12.40 5.67
N ASN A 25 9.55 12.11 6.30
CA ASN A 25 8.28 11.82 5.63
C ASN A 25 7.23 12.91 5.85
N GLU A 26 7.06 13.76 4.86
CA GLU A 26 6.25 14.98 4.82
C GLU A 26 4.76 14.75 4.47
N PHE A 27 4.09 13.84 5.19
CA PHE A 27 2.63 13.67 5.04
C PHE A 27 1.87 14.98 5.37
N PRO A 28 0.72 15.27 4.72
CA PRO A 28 -0.07 16.48 5.01
C PRO A 28 -0.51 16.49 6.48
N ARG A 29 -0.27 17.59 7.21
CA ARG A 29 -0.65 17.73 8.62
C ARG A 29 -1.48 18.97 8.87
N PHE A 30 -2.30 18.88 9.91
CA PHE A 30 -3.12 19.99 10.37
C PHE A 30 -2.52 20.67 11.60
N ARG A 31 -2.15 21.95 11.47
CA ARG A 31 -1.67 22.84 12.54
C ARG A 31 -2.15 24.27 12.28
N GLU A 32 -2.20 25.10 13.32
CA GLU A 32 -2.52 26.53 13.16
C GLU A 32 -1.47 27.27 12.32
N GLU A 33 -0.21 26.86 12.43
CA GLU A 33 0.90 27.44 11.68
C GLU A 33 1.04 26.86 10.27
N ILE A 34 1.34 27.71 9.30
CA ILE A 34 1.78 27.31 7.96
C ILE A 34 3.29 27.06 8.02
N LYS A 35 3.67 25.79 8.11
CA LYS A 35 5.07 25.35 8.06
C LYS A 35 5.10 23.94 7.51
N ARG A 36 5.73 23.71 6.37
CA ARG A 36 5.76 22.40 5.69
C ARG A 36 6.22 21.28 6.63
N PRO A 37 5.52 20.12 6.70
CA PRO A 37 4.33 19.71 5.94
C PRO A 37 2.98 20.02 6.60
N SER A 38 2.91 21.04 7.46
CA SER A 38 1.75 21.41 8.27
C SER A 38 1.10 22.69 7.78
N SER A 39 -0.23 22.73 7.82
CA SER A 39 -1.04 23.88 7.41
C SER A 39 -2.36 23.93 8.17
N PRO A 40 -2.97 25.11 8.39
CA PRO A 40 -4.31 25.24 8.97
C PRO A 40 -5.41 24.92 7.97
N SER A 41 -5.09 24.81 6.69
CA SER A 41 -6.04 24.45 5.64
C SER A 41 -5.37 23.62 4.55
N TRP A 42 -6.17 22.81 3.86
CA TRP A 42 -5.72 22.06 2.69
C TRP A 42 -6.77 22.10 1.61
N MET A 43 -6.32 22.26 0.37
CA MET A 43 -7.10 22.06 -0.85
C MET A 43 -6.40 21.00 -1.68
N VAL A 44 -7.16 20.04 -2.18
CA VAL A 44 -6.63 18.92 -2.95
C VAL A 44 -7.57 18.60 -4.10
N ARG A 45 -6.99 18.24 -5.25
CA ARG A 45 -7.72 17.68 -6.39
C ARG A 45 -8.48 16.43 -5.95
N SER A 46 -9.74 16.35 -6.33
CA SER A 46 -10.68 15.31 -5.88
C SER A 46 -10.26 13.87 -6.18
N ASP A 47 -9.66 13.58 -7.34
CA ASP A 47 -9.19 12.26 -7.77
C ASP A 47 -7.97 11.75 -6.99
N ARG A 48 -7.35 12.62 -6.19
CA ARG A 48 -6.29 12.24 -5.24
C ARG A 48 -6.84 11.69 -3.94
N LEU A 49 -8.14 11.85 -3.72
CA LEU A 49 -8.82 11.09 -2.68
C LEU A 49 -9.18 9.72 -3.26
N SER A 50 -8.93 8.65 -2.50
CA SER A 50 -9.35 7.32 -2.95
C SER A 50 -10.87 7.18 -3.04
N HIS A 51 -11.60 8.01 -2.29
CA HIS A 51 -13.05 8.13 -2.32
C HIS A 51 -13.41 9.62 -2.32
N PRO A 52 -14.35 10.08 -3.16
CA PRO A 52 -14.68 11.49 -3.27
C PRO A 52 -15.63 11.91 -2.14
N VAL A 53 -15.07 12.04 -0.93
CA VAL A 53 -15.78 12.43 0.29
C VAL A 53 -14.87 13.23 1.21
N ALA A 54 -15.46 14.21 1.91
CA ALA A 54 -14.84 14.86 3.05
C ALA A 54 -15.77 14.74 4.26
N LEU A 55 -15.26 14.17 5.34
CA LEU A 55 -15.98 14.00 6.61
C LEU A 55 -15.20 14.66 7.74
N VAL A 56 -15.94 15.04 8.79
CA VAL A 56 -15.40 15.53 10.04
C VAL A 56 -16.06 14.78 11.17
N TYR A 57 -15.25 14.25 12.09
CA TYR A 57 -15.69 13.84 13.41
C TYR A 57 -15.35 14.96 14.41
N ASP A 58 -16.36 15.51 15.06
CA ASP A 58 -16.19 16.44 16.18
C ASP A 58 -17.31 16.25 17.19
N SER A 59 -16.97 16.30 18.48
CA SER A 59 -17.95 16.33 19.58
C SER A 59 -19.04 15.23 19.49
N ASN A 60 -18.63 13.97 19.22
CA ASN A 60 -19.53 12.81 19.03
C ASN A 60 -20.50 12.93 17.85
N LYS A 61 -20.12 13.68 16.82
CA LYS A 61 -20.91 13.84 15.61
C LYS A 61 -20.03 13.65 14.38
N ILE A 62 -20.56 12.98 13.37
CA ILE A 62 -19.99 12.94 12.03
C ILE A 62 -20.82 13.85 11.14
N TYR A 63 -20.14 14.72 10.39
CA TYR A 63 -20.76 15.51 9.35
C TYR A 63 -19.85 15.62 8.13
N GLY A 64 -20.45 15.81 6.97
CA GLY A 64 -19.73 16.14 5.75
C GLY A 64 -20.50 15.82 4.50
N PHE A 65 -19.79 15.58 3.39
CA PHE A 65 -20.45 15.35 2.11
C PHE A 65 -19.60 14.54 1.15
N CYS A 66 -20.26 13.91 0.17
CA CYS A 66 -19.65 13.44 -1.06
C CYS A 66 -20.24 14.17 -2.28
N ALA A 67 -19.41 14.31 -3.31
CA ALA A 67 -19.75 14.92 -4.58
C ALA A 67 -18.87 14.32 -5.68
N SER A 68 -19.28 14.44 -6.94
CA SER A 68 -18.49 13.88 -8.05
C SER A 68 -17.03 14.34 -8.01
N PRO A 69 -16.05 13.48 -8.29
CA PRO A 69 -14.67 13.92 -8.39
C PRO A 69 -14.43 14.87 -9.57
N TYR A 70 -15.17 14.75 -10.66
CA TYR A 70 -14.95 15.62 -11.82
C TYR A 70 -16.24 15.90 -12.58
N PHE A 71 -16.12 16.83 -13.51
CA PHE A 71 -17.15 17.19 -14.46
C PHE A 71 -16.79 16.66 -15.83
N ILE A 72 -17.83 16.35 -16.58
CA ILE A 72 -17.78 15.96 -17.97
C ILE A 72 -18.57 16.95 -18.81
N ASN A 73 -18.21 17.05 -20.08
CA ASN A 73 -19.02 17.71 -21.09
C ASN A 73 -19.81 16.63 -21.85
N LYS A 74 -21.14 16.68 -21.77
CA LYS A 74 -22.04 15.77 -22.48
C LYS A 74 -23.02 16.60 -23.29
N ASN A 75 -22.96 16.47 -24.62
CA ASN A 75 -23.79 17.22 -25.55
C ASN A 75 -23.69 18.75 -25.36
N GLY A 76 -22.48 19.26 -25.08
CA GLY A 76 -22.25 20.69 -24.85
C GLY A 76 -22.63 21.20 -23.46
N MET A 77 -23.07 20.31 -22.56
CA MET A 77 -23.43 20.66 -21.18
C MET A 77 -22.44 20.10 -20.18
N LYS A 78 -21.90 20.97 -19.32
CA LYS A 78 -21.05 20.59 -18.19
C LYS A 78 -21.93 20.00 -17.07
N GLN A 79 -21.60 18.79 -16.62
CA GLN A 79 -22.31 18.14 -15.51
C GLN A 79 -21.37 17.27 -14.68
N GLN A 80 -21.74 17.00 -13.43
CA GLN A 80 -20.99 16.08 -12.58
C GLN A 80 -20.98 14.68 -13.17
N TRP A 81 -19.80 14.07 -13.21
CA TRP A 81 -19.65 12.69 -13.61
C TRP A 81 -20.33 11.72 -12.63
N LYS A 82 -20.80 10.59 -13.17
CA LYS A 82 -21.32 9.44 -12.42
C LYS A 82 -20.81 8.17 -13.09
N PRO A 83 -20.70 7.04 -12.36
CA PRO A 83 -20.33 5.77 -12.97
C PRO A 83 -21.19 5.43 -14.19
N GLU A 84 -20.62 4.68 -15.13
CA GLU A 84 -21.27 4.25 -16.38
C GLU A 84 -21.65 5.38 -17.36
N VAL A 85 -21.36 6.65 -17.01
CA VAL A 85 -21.48 7.77 -17.95
C VAL A 85 -20.14 7.98 -18.66
N ASP A 86 -20.11 7.60 -19.93
CA ASP A 86 -19.01 7.91 -20.84
C ASP A 86 -19.26 9.24 -21.57
N SER A 87 -18.29 10.13 -21.50
CA SER A 87 -18.34 11.46 -22.11
C SER A 87 -16.97 12.14 -22.01
N GLU A 88 -16.79 13.26 -22.69
CA GLU A 88 -15.55 14.02 -22.64
C GLU A 88 -15.29 14.59 -21.24
N PHE A 89 -14.10 14.32 -20.68
CA PHE A 89 -13.64 14.93 -19.44
C PHE A 89 -13.59 16.45 -19.59
N TYR A 90 -14.11 17.19 -18.61
CA TYR A 90 -14.05 18.65 -18.60
C TYR A 90 -13.06 19.18 -17.57
N GLN A 91 -13.30 18.93 -16.28
CA GLN A 91 -12.47 19.50 -15.21
C GLN A 91 -12.62 18.71 -13.90
N TYR A 92 -11.52 18.53 -13.16
CA TYR A 92 -11.54 18.01 -11.80
C TYR A 92 -12.14 19.03 -10.82
N ALA A 93 -12.87 18.52 -9.84
CA ALA A 93 -13.24 19.30 -8.66
C ALA A 93 -12.13 19.27 -7.60
N GLY A 94 -12.34 20.03 -6.52
CA GLY A 94 -11.45 20.05 -5.37
C GLY A 94 -12.19 19.81 -4.06
N TYR A 95 -11.50 19.22 -3.10
CA TYR A 95 -11.95 19.10 -1.72
C TYR A 95 -11.08 19.95 -0.81
N THR A 96 -11.71 20.68 0.10
CA THR A 96 -11.06 21.61 1.01
C THR A 96 -11.37 21.26 2.46
N CYS A 97 -10.48 21.67 3.36
CA CYS A 97 -10.71 21.62 4.80
C CYS A 97 -9.93 22.74 5.50
N SER A 98 -10.48 23.28 6.58
CA SER A 98 -9.86 24.35 7.38
C SER A 98 -10.07 24.12 8.87
N LEU A 99 -8.99 24.17 9.65
CA LEU A 99 -9.01 24.12 11.12
C LEU A 99 -9.67 25.36 11.72
N GLU A 100 -9.31 26.54 11.24
CA GLU A 100 -9.76 27.83 11.79
C GLU A 100 -11.30 27.91 11.83
N LYS A 101 -11.94 27.41 10.77
CA LYS A 101 -13.41 27.44 10.63
C LYS A 101 -14.09 26.13 10.99
N GLY A 102 -13.34 25.04 11.19
CA GLY A 102 -13.93 23.70 11.36
C GLY A 102 -14.67 23.20 10.11
N THR A 103 -14.32 23.71 8.92
CA THR A 103 -15.09 23.51 7.68
C THR A 103 -14.42 22.52 6.74
N ILE A 104 -15.27 21.93 5.90
CA ILE A 104 -14.92 21.21 4.68
C ILE A 104 -15.66 21.86 3.52
N GLY A 105 -15.14 21.72 2.31
CA GLY A 105 -15.70 22.40 1.14
C GLY A 105 -15.40 21.68 -0.17
N TYR A 106 -16.20 21.99 -1.18
CA TYR A 106 -16.09 21.47 -2.53
C TYR A 106 -15.91 22.64 -3.49
N THR A 107 -15.05 22.50 -4.49
CA THR A 107 -14.77 23.55 -5.46
C THR A 107 -15.07 23.09 -6.88
N LEU A 108 -15.54 24.01 -7.71
CA LEU A 108 -15.53 23.87 -9.16
C LEU A 108 -14.12 24.23 -9.65
N GLY A 109 -13.44 23.26 -10.25
CA GLY A 109 -11.99 23.34 -10.41
C GLY A 109 -11.30 22.99 -9.10
N TYR A 110 -9.98 23.17 -9.05
CA TYR A 110 -9.23 22.81 -7.85
C TYR A 110 -7.96 23.62 -7.69
N GLU A 111 -7.42 23.55 -6.47
CA GLU A 111 -6.11 24.08 -6.13
C GLU A 111 -5.38 23.05 -5.27
N ASN A 112 -4.06 22.98 -5.40
CA ASN A 112 -3.22 22.22 -4.47
C ASN A 112 -2.61 23.20 -3.47
N ALA A 113 -3.27 23.37 -2.33
CA ALA A 113 -2.97 24.41 -1.35
C ALA A 113 -2.77 23.80 0.05
N PRO A 114 -1.79 24.31 0.82
CA PRO A 114 -0.77 25.28 0.43
C PRO A 114 0.36 24.68 -0.44
N TRP A 115 0.41 23.35 -0.56
CA TRP A 115 1.41 22.63 -1.35
C TRP A 115 0.76 21.51 -2.16
N LEU A 116 1.47 21.08 -3.19
CA LEU A 116 1.19 19.84 -3.92
C LEU A 116 1.83 18.66 -3.20
N PHE A 117 1.04 17.92 -2.41
CA PHE A 117 1.48 16.64 -1.85
C PHE A 117 1.37 15.54 -2.91
N ILE A 118 2.49 14.92 -3.30
CA ILE A 118 2.51 13.77 -4.22
C ILE A 118 2.77 12.49 -3.42
N LYS A 119 3.80 12.51 -2.57
CA LYS A 119 4.17 11.44 -1.64
C LYS A 119 5.01 12.02 -0.51
N SER A 120 5.29 11.23 0.52
CA SER A 120 5.98 11.69 1.73
C SER A 120 7.35 12.34 1.51
N HIS A 121 8.02 12.07 0.39
CA HIS A 121 9.30 12.69 0.02
C HIS A 121 9.23 13.60 -1.21
N ASP A 122 8.04 13.86 -1.75
CA ASP A 122 7.83 14.75 -2.90
C ASP A 122 6.61 15.63 -2.62
N VAL A 123 6.89 16.77 -1.98
CA VAL A 123 5.95 17.87 -1.78
C VAL A 123 6.49 19.07 -2.54
N ARG A 124 5.65 19.66 -3.39
CA ARG A 124 6.05 20.75 -4.29
C ARG A 124 5.30 22.03 -3.96
N GLU A 125 5.89 23.15 -4.36
CA GLU A 125 5.24 24.45 -4.22
C GLU A 125 3.93 24.50 -5.00
N ARG A 126 2.97 25.25 -4.46
CA ARG A 126 1.70 25.53 -5.12
C ARG A 126 1.96 26.25 -6.44
N THR A 127 1.31 25.77 -7.50
CA THR A 127 1.30 26.41 -8.82
C THR A 127 0.12 27.38 -8.95
N SER A 128 0.17 28.26 -9.96
CA SER A 128 -1.00 29.06 -10.34
C SER A 128 -2.17 28.16 -10.78
N LEU A 129 -3.40 28.69 -10.69
CA LEU A 129 -4.60 27.92 -11.01
C LEU A 129 -4.61 27.48 -12.49
N SER A 130 -4.34 28.38 -13.44
CA SER A 130 -4.22 28.07 -14.88
C SER A 130 -5.32 27.10 -15.36
N GLU A 131 -4.94 25.94 -15.89
CA GLU A 131 -5.83 24.88 -16.40
C GLU A 131 -6.70 24.20 -15.33
N ASN A 132 -6.54 24.52 -14.04
CA ASN A 132 -7.34 23.96 -12.95
C ASN A 132 -8.63 24.76 -12.68
N CYS A 133 -8.84 25.87 -13.38
CA CYS A 133 -10.05 26.67 -13.30
C CYS A 133 -11.25 25.94 -13.93
N PHE A 134 -12.43 26.13 -13.34
CA PHE A 134 -13.70 25.78 -13.96
C PHE A 134 -14.29 27.03 -14.58
N GLU A 135 -14.39 27.06 -15.91
CA GLU A 135 -14.84 28.25 -16.63
C GLU A 135 -16.35 28.18 -16.85
N LEU A 136 -17.00 29.34 -16.79
CA LEU A 136 -18.43 29.49 -17.05
C LEU A 136 -18.62 30.58 -18.09
N GLU A 137 -19.37 30.28 -19.14
CA GLU A 137 -19.77 31.28 -20.12
C GLU A 137 -20.82 32.22 -19.52
N PRO A 138 -20.92 33.49 -19.99
CA PRO A 138 -21.98 34.40 -19.55
C PRO A 138 -23.37 33.79 -19.73
N GLY A 139 -24.09 33.63 -18.61
CA GLY A 139 -25.44 33.04 -18.59
C GLY A 139 -25.47 31.50 -18.57
N GLU A 140 -24.33 30.83 -18.55
CA GLU A 140 -24.26 29.38 -18.35
C GLU A 140 -24.74 28.99 -16.95
N ILE A 141 -25.56 27.94 -16.87
CA ILE A 141 -26.08 27.39 -15.62
C ILE A 141 -25.47 26.00 -15.43
N ILE A 142 -24.82 25.79 -14.28
CA ILE A 142 -24.34 24.49 -13.83
C ILE A 142 -25.16 24.05 -12.63
N GLU A 143 -25.56 22.78 -12.60
CA GLU A 143 -26.10 22.12 -11.42
C GLU A 143 -25.00 21.35 -10.70
N VAL A 144 -24.93 21.51 -9.38
CA VAL A 144 -24.01 20.78 -8.51
C VAL A 144 -24.81 20.06 -7.44
N ALA A 145 -24.77 18.73 -7.47
CA ALA A 145 -25.32 17.88 -6.44
C ALA A 145 -24.25 17.51 -5.42
N MET A 146 -24.62 17.59 -4.14
CA MET A 146 -23.80 17.15 -3.02
C MET A 146 -24.70 16.34 -2.09
N GLU A 147 -24.21 15.20 -1.64
CA GLU A 147 -24.91 14.37 -0.67
C GLU A 147 -24.30 14.61 0.70
N VAL A 148 -25.13 15.03 1.64
CA VAL A 148 -24.70 15.49 2.97
C VAL A 148 -24.95 14.39 4.00
N TYR A 149 -23.95 14.17 4.84
CA TYR A 149 -24.02 13.27 5.99
C TYR A 149 -24.02 14.10 7.26
N GLU A 150 -24.90 13.77 8.20
CA GLU A 150 -24.94 14.36 9.53
C GLU A 150 -25.59 13.37 10.51
N PHE A 151 -24.82 12.85 11.45
CA PHE A 151 -25.33 11.88 12.44
C PHE A 151 -24.47 11.82 13.71
N ASP A 152 -25.09 11.38 14.81
CA ASP A 152 -24.39 11.13 16.07
C ASP A 152 -23.50 9.89 15.95
N ALA A 153 -22.27 9.99 16.46
CA ALA A 153 -21.24 8.97 16.36
C ALA A 153 -20.64 8.64 17.74
N LYS A 154 -20.43 7.35 17.99
CA LYS A 154 -19.77 6.81 19.18
C LYS A 154 -18.27 6.99 19.12
N SER A 155 -17.69 6.93 17.91
CA SER A 155 -16.25 7.11 17.70
C SER A 155 -15.95 7.63 16.29
N GLU A 156 -14.71 8.02 16.04
CA GLU A 156 -14.23 8.37 14.71
C GLU A 156 -14.32 7.21 13.69
N LEU A 157 -14.44 5.96 14.15
CA LEU A 157 -14.54 4.79 13.27
C LEU A 157 -15.93 4.65 12.63
N ASP A 158 -16.93 5.38 13.13
CA ASP A 158 -18.28 5.38 12.57
C ASP A 158 -18.35 6.08 11.20
N ILE A 159 -17.21 6.60 10.69
CA ILE A 159 -17.08 7.05 9.30
C ILE A 159 -17.06 5.88 8.30
N ASN A 160 -16.70 4.67 8.74
CA ASN A 160 -16.44 3.54 7.84
C ASN A 160 -17.64 3.16 6.96
N PRO A 161 -18.90 3.11 7.49
CA PRO A 161 -20.07 2.88 6.65
C PRO A 161 -20.26 3.95 5.56
N VAL A 162 -19.92 5.20 5.84
CA VAL A 162 -19.99 6.28 4.84
C VAL A 162 -18.94 6.09 3.75
N ILE A 163 -17.71 5.70 4.13
CA ILE A 163 -16.64 5.40 3.16
C ILE A 163 -17.04 4.23 2.26
N GLU A 164 -17.63 3.18 2.84
CA GLU A 164 -18.13 2.01 2.10
C GLU A 164 -19.27 2.37 1.15
N GLU A 165 -20.24 3.18 1.59
CA GLU A 165 -21.32 3.67 0.74
C GLU A 165 -20.77 4.48 -0.45
N VAL A 166 -19.85 5.41 -0.19
CA VAL A 166 -19.21 6.23 -1.23
C VAL A 166 -18.38 5.36 -2.17
N TYR A 167 -17.71 4.31 -1.68
CA TYR A 167 -17.02 3.33 -2.51
C TYR A 167 -17.99 2.76 -3.54
N TYR A 168 -19.09 2.15 -3.09
CA TYR A 168 -20.04 1.52 -4.00
C TYR A 168 -20.76 2.51 -4.92
N ARG A 169 -20.95 3.76 -4.49
CA ARG A 169 -21.53 4.82 -5.32
C ARG A 169 -20.69 5.18 -6.53
N TYR A 170 -19.36 5.19 -6.40
CA TYR A 170 -18.44 5.60 -7.47
C TYR A 170 -17.63 4.45 -8.07
N HIS A 171 -17.71 3.27 -7.48
CA HIS A 171 -17.01 2.08 -7.95
C HIS A 171 -17.51 1.67 -9.33
N GLN A 172 -16.56 1.50 -10.25
CA GLN A 172 -16.77 0.80 -11.49
C GLN A 172 -16.10 -0.56 -11.41
N LYS A 173 -16.81 -1.60 -11.84
CA LYS A 173 -16.21 -2.92 -11.96
C LYS A 173 -15.04 -2.84 -12.95
N PRO A 174 -13.89 -3.47 -12.65
CA PRO A 174 -12.81 -3.58 -13.61
C PRO A 174 -13.32 -4.13 -14.94
N ARG A 175 -12.88 -3.54 -16.05
CA ARG A 175 -13.20 -4.07 -17.38
C ARG A 175 -12.63 -5.48 -17.51
N LYS A 176 -13.42 -6.42 -18.01
CA LYS A 176 -12.91 -7.74 -18.37
C LYS A 176 -12.10 -7.61 -19.65
N ALA A 177 -10.77 -7.74 -19.55
CA ALA A 177 -9.86 -7.63 -20.69
C ALA A 177 -9.43 -9.00 -21.25
N SER A 178 -9.33 -10.03 -20.40
CA SER A 178 -8.86 -11.36 -20.75
C SER A 178 -9.56 -12.43 -19.90
N ASP A 179 -9.28 -13.72 -20.16
CA ASP A 179 -9.64 -14.82 -19.28
C ASP A 179 -8.56 -15.11 -18.23
N ILE A 180 -8.93 -15.92 -17.23
CA ILE A 180 -8.06 -16.18 -16.07
C ILE A 180 -6.77 -16.90 -16.49
N LYS A 181 -6.83 -17.83 -17.45
CA LYS A 181 -5.66 -18.62 -17.84
C LYS A 181 -4.65 -17.72 -18.53
N THR A 182 -5.07 -16.98 -19.54
CA THR A 182 -4.19 -16.03 -20.24
C THR A 182 -3.66 -14.96 -19.29
N THR A 183 -4.48 -14.45 -18.37
CA THR A 183 -4.00 -13.48 -17.37
C THR A 183 -2.88 -14.05 -16.49
N VAL A 184 -3.03 -15.29 -16.01
CA VAL A 184 -1.99 -15.95 -15.19
C VAL A 184 -0.73 -16.20 -16.02
N GLU A 185 -0.88 -16.64 -17.27
CA GLU A 185 0.22 -16.85 -18.20
C GLU A 185 0.99 -15.55 -18.45
N ASP A 186 0.30 -14.47 -18.85
CA ASP A 186 0.93 -13.17 -19.14
C ASP A 186 1.68 -12.62 -17.91
N LEU A 187 1.04 -12.62 -16.73
CA LEU A 187 1.65 -12.09 -15.50
C LEU A 187 2.85 -12.92 -15.04
N SER A 188 2.73 -14.25 -15.06
CA SER A 188 3.81 -15.14 -14.61
C SER A 188 4.97 -15.19 -15.60
N LEU A 189 4.69 -15.11 -16.90
CA LEU A 189 5.70 -15.11 -17.94
C LEU A 189 6.55 -13.84 -17.88
N ALA A 190 5.95 -12.67 -17.68
CA ALA A 190 6.69 -11.42 -17.51
C ALA A 190 7.66 -11.49 -16.33
N VAL A 191 7.23 -12.02 -15.18
CA VAL A 191 8.12 -12.18 -14.02
C VAL A 191 9.22 -13.23 -14.28
N TYR A 192 8.87 -14.36 -14.90
CA TYR A 192 9.81 -15.43 -15.25
C TYR A 192 10.91 -14.96 -16.21
N GLN A 193 10.53 -14.15 -17.21
CA GLN A 193 11.45 -13.65 -18.24
C GLN A 193 12.29 -12.48 -17.74
N ASP A 194 11.64 -11.51 -17.11
CA ASP A 194 12.25 -10.19 -16.90
C ASP A 194 12.77 -10.01 -15.48
N ALA A 195 12.29 -10.74 -14.47
CA ALA A 195 12.69 -10.48 -13.07
C ALA A 195 13.74 -11.47 -12.52
N TRP A 196 14.01 -12.59 -13.20
CA TRP A 196 14.92 -13.62 -12.67
C TRP A 196 16.38 -13.18 -12.70
N LEU A 197 17.08 -13.36 -11.57
CA LEU A 197 18.50 -13.08 -11.39
C LEU A 197 19.23 -14.41 -11.12
N PRO A 198 19.81 -15.07 -12.15
CA PRO A 198 20.42 -16.39 -11.99
C PRO A 198 21.53 -16.45 -10.94
N GLU A 199 22.39 -15.43 -10.88
CA GLU A 199 23.53 -15.39 -9.94
C GLU A 199 23.09 -15.32 -8.47
N ASP A 200 21.94 -14.69 -8.20
CA ASP A 200 21.40 -14.57 -6.86
C ASP A 200 20.40 -15.68 -6.53
N SER A 201 20.01 -16.49 -7.53
CA SER A 201 18.89 -17.43 -7.44
C SER A 201 17.65 -16.76 -6.84
N SER A 202 17.29 -15.58 -7.34
CA SER A 202 16.21 -14.75 -6.79
C SER A 202 15.55 -13.90 -7.88
N TYR A 203 14.43 -13.29 -7.53
CA TYR A 203 13.74 -12.32 -8.38
C TYR A 203 14.07 -10.89 -7.95
N SER A 204 14.34 -10.02 -8.93
CA SER A 204 14.50 -8.58 -8.70
C SER A 204 13.21 -7.99 -8.12
N GLY A 205 13.33 -7.11 -7.11
CA GLY A 205 12.15 -6.42 -6.56
C GLY A 205 11.58 -5.37 -7.51
N GLN A 206 12.40 -4.80 -8.38
CA GLN A 206 11.93 -3.90 -9.45
C GLN A 206 12.73 -4.13 -10.74
N VAL A 207 12.02 -4.09 -11.86
CA VAL A 207 12.57 -4.14 -13.21
C VAL A 207 12.21 -2.83 -13.90
N PHE A 208 13.21 -2.16 -14.47
CA PHE A 208 13.02 -0.91 -15.22
C PHE A 208 13.47 -1.14 -16.65
N GLU A 209 12.54 -1.06 -17.59
CA GLU A 209 12.85 -1.04 -19.01
C GLU A 209 13.43 0.34 -19.40
N ASN A 210 14.53 0.33 -20.14
CA ASN A 210 15.09 1.54 -20.74
C ASN A 210 14.45 1.78 -22.10
N GLU A 211 13.55 2.77 -22.18
CA GLU A 211 12.76 3.12 -23.37
C GLU A 211 13.59 3.27 -24.66
N ASN A 212 14.87 3.66 -24.56
CA ASN A 212 15.72 3.91 -25.73
C ASN A 212 16.47 2.67 -26.24
N SER A 213 16.70 1.67 -25.37
CA SER A 213 17.53 0.50 -25.69
C SER A 213 16.77 -0.83 -25.62
N GLY A 214 15.64 -0.87 -24.91
CA GLY A 214 14.96 -2.11 -24.54
C GLY A 214 15.70 -2.91 -23.46
N ASP A 215 16.86 -2.43 -22.98
CA ASP A 215 17.61 -3.09 -21.92
C ASP A 215 16.93 -2.90 -20.56
N TYR A 216 17.08 -3.88 -19.67
CA TYR A 216 16.56 -3.81 -18.31
C TYR A 216 17.62 -3.34 -17.31
N ARG A 217 17.20 -2.44 -16.41
CA ARG A 217 17.89 -2.10 -15.18
C ARG A 217 17.17 -2.72 -13.99
N TYR A 218 17.91 -3.45 -13.16
CA TYR A 218 17.36 -4.12 -11.98
C TYR A 218 17.64 -3.33 -10.71
N ASN A 219 16.61 -3.14 -9.89
CA ASN A 219 16.80 -2.81 -8.48
C ASN A 219 16.50 -4.09 -7.67
N LYS A 220 17.56 -4.80 -7.28
CA LYS A 220 17.46 -6.15 -6.73
C LYS A 220 16.63 -6.19 -5.45
N ILE A 221 16.97 -5.35 -4.46
CA ILE A 221 16.35 -5.26 -3.12
C ILE A 221 15.88 -6.63 -2.60
N ILE A 222 16.76 -7.64 -2.62
CA ILE A 222 16.36 -9.02 -2.33
C ILE A 222 15.96 -9.15 -0.86
N SER A 223 14.79 -9.71 -0.66
CA SER A 223 14.13 -9.92 0.62
C SER A 223 13.65 -11.37 0.70
N ILE A 224 13.56 -11.91 1.91
CA ILE A 224 13.02 -13.26 2.11
C ILE A 224 11.54 -13.34 1.69
N THR A 225 10.80 -12.25 1.87
CA THR A 225 9.38 -12.08 1.50
C THR A 225 9.01 -10.58 1.47
N TRP A 226 7.73 -10.20 1.51
CA TRP A 226 7.18 -8.85 1.35
C TRP A 226 7.30 -8.29 -0.08
N THR A 227 8.49 -7.87 -0.50
CA THR A 227 8.68 -7.21 -1.81
C THR A 227 9.10 -8.15 -2.93
N ASN A 228 9.81 -9.25 -2.62
CA ASN A 228 10.18 -10.30 -3.56
C ASN A 228 10.45 -11.62 -2.79
N GLY A 229 11.37 -12.48 -3.24
CA GLY A 229 11.67 -13.75 -2.58
C GLY A 229 10.47 -14.67 -2.56
N LEU A 230 10.03 -15.13 -1.39
CA LEU A 230 8.91 -16.06 -1.25
C LEU A 230 7.56 -15.48 -1.67
N SER A 231 7.35 -14.15 -1.58
CA SER A 231 6.12 -13.51 -2.04
C SER A 231 5.99 -13.48 -3.57
N VAL A 232 7.09 -13.75 -4.29
CA VAL A 232 7.12 -13.90 -5.76
C VAL A 232 7.28 -15.36 -6.16
N ALA A 233 8.26 -16.07 -5.58
CA ALA A 233 8.55 -17.46 -5.92
C ALA A 233 7.36 -18.38 -5.69
N THR A 234 6.57 -18.17 -4.63
CA THR A 234 5.41 -19.04 -4.34
C THR A 234 4.28 -18.85 -5.37
N PRO A 235 3.83 -17.62 -5.69
CA PRO A 235 2.91 -17.41 -6.81
C PRO A 235 3.43 -17.92 -8.16
N ILE A 236 4.73 -17.75 -8.45
CA ILE A 236 5.33 -18.25 -9.71
C ILE A 236 5.33 -19.76 -9.75
N LEU A 237 5.67 -20.45 -8.66
CA LEU A 237 5.54 -21.90 -8.54
C LEU A 237 4.10 -22.35 -8.78
N MET A 238 3.15 -21.67 -8.14
CA MET A 238 1.72 -21.92 -8.27
C MET A 238 1.22 -21.73 -9.71
N ALA A 239 1.75 -20.75 -10.45
CA ALA A 239 1.44 -20.53 -11.86
C ALA A 239 2.08 -21.61 -12.74
N ALA A 240 3.38 -21.87 -12.55
CA ALA A 240 4.15 -22.88 -13.27
C ALA A 240 3.50 -24.26 -13.21
N LEU A 241 3.07 -24.68 -12.02
CA LEU A 241 2.40 -25.96 -11.80
C LEU A 241 1.05 -26.08 -12.53
N ARG A 242 0.28 -24.98 -12.62
CA ARG A 242 -1.02 -24.97 -13.32
C ARG A 242 -0.89 -24.83 -14.83
N LEU A 243 0.18 -24.18 -15.29
CA LEU A 243 0.50 -24.00 -16.70
C LEU A 243 1.39 -25.12 -17.25
N GLU A 244 1.81 -26.07 -16.39
CA GLU A 244 2.73 -27.16 -16.73
C GLU A 244 4.08 -26.68 -17.30
N ASN A 245 4.57 -25.54 -16.79
CA ASN A 245 5.83 -24.92 -17.22
C ASN A 245 6.98 -25.31 -16.27
N GLU A 246 7.76 -26.32 -16.65
CA GLU A 246 8.86 -26.83 -15.81
C GLU A 246 10.00 -25.84 -15.61
N SER A 247 10.39 -25.06 -16.62
CA SER A 247 11.49 -24.09 -16.47
C SER A 247 11.11 -22.96 -15.50
N MET A 248 9.86 -22.53 -15.50
CA MET A 248 9.34 -21.58 -14.53
C MET A 248 9.28 -22.16 -13.11
N ARG A 249 8.91 -23.44 -13.00
CA ARG A 249 8.94 -24.18 -11.73
C ARG A 249 10.37 -24.27 -11.20
N GLU A 250 11.34 -24.60 -12.03
CA GLU A 250 12.76 -24.70 -11.64
C GLU A 250 13.30 -23.39 -11.06
N GLN A 251 12.99 -22.23 -11.65
CA GLN A 251 13.40 -20.93 -11.07
C GLN A 251 12.78 -20.69 -9.69
N ALA A 252 11.47 -20.96 -9.55
CA ALA A 252 10.79 -20.77 -8.28
C ALA A 252 11.35 -21.69 -7.19
N LEU A 253 11.60 -22.96 -7.53
CA LEU A 253 12.23 -23.93 -6.64
C LEU A 253 13.66 -23.52 -6.26
N ALA A 254 14.46 -23.01 -7.20
CA ALA A 254 15.81 -22.52 -6.93
C ALA A 254 15.78 -21.37 -5.91
N CYS A 255 14.85 -20.42 -6.05
CA CYS A 255 14.67 -19.33 -5.08
C CYS A 255 14.29 -19.83 -3.68
N ILE A 256 13.25 -20.68 -3.58
CA ILE A 256 12.80 -21.22 -2.30
C ILE A 256 13.93 -22.02 -1.63
N THR A 257 14.63 -22.85 -2.40
CA THR A 257 15.73 -23.69 -1.91
C THR A 257 16.90 -22.84 -1.42
N ASN A 258 17.28 -21.79 -2.16
CA ASN A 258 18.32 -20.85 -1.74
C ASN A 258 17.97 -20.19 -0.39
N ILE A 259 16.72 -19.75 -0.23
CA ILE A 259 16.23 -19.16 1.01
C ILE A 259 16.30 -20.17 2.16
N VAL A 260 15.75 -21.37 1.98
CA VAL A 260 15.72 -22.42 3.02
C VAL A 260 17.13 -22.80 3.47
N ASN A 261 18.06 -22.91 2.53
CA ASN A 261 19.42 -23.36 2.84
C ASN A 261 20.30 -22.26 3.47
N ASN A 262 20.11 -21.00 3.10
CA ASN A 262 21.10 -19.95 3.36
C ASN A 262 20.60 -18.78 4.23
N SER A 263 19.30 -18.65 4.48
CA SER A 263 18.77 -17.46 5.18
C SER A 263 18.85 -17.50 6.70
N LEU A 264 19.16 -18.63 7.33
CA LEU A 264 19.15 -18.75 8.79
C LEU A 264 20.32 -18.02 9.44
N ASN A 265 20.00 -17.19 10.44
CA ASN A 265 21.00 -16.67 11.37
C ASN A 265 21.47 -17.82 12.28
N SER A 266 22.75 -18.18 12.23
CA SER A 266 23.30 -19.30 13.02
C SER A 266 23.24 -19.08 14.54
N VAL A 267 23.15 -17.83 15.00
CA VAL A 267 23.09 -17.49 16.43
C VAL A 267 21.69 -17.74 16.99
N THR A 268 20.66 -17.24 16.30
CA THR A 268 19.26 -17.29 16.79
C THR A 268 18.48 -18.45 16.19
N GLY A 269 18.92 -18.95 15.03
CA GLY A 269 18.19 -19.83 14.11
C GLY A 269 16.84 -19.28 13.67
N LEU A 270 16.72 -17.95 13.58
CA LEU A 270 15.64 -17.25 12.88
C LEU A 270 16.16 -16.78 11.52
N PRO A 271 15.31 -16.69 10.48
CA PRO A 271 15.77 -16.26 9.19
C PRO A 271 16.06 -14.76 9.15
N PHE A 272 17.06 -14.39 8.36
CA PHE A 272 17.35 -13.03 7.97
C PHE A 272 16.30 -12.50 6.98
N GLY A 273 16.01 -11.21 7.06
CA GLY A 273 14.99 -10.57 6.22
C GLY A 273 15.42 -10.20 4.81
N ALA A 274 16.71 -10.02 4.57
CA ALA A 274 17.26 -9.46 3.33
C ALA A 274 18.55 -10.14 2.89
N TYR A 275 18.84 -10.06 1.60
CA TYR A 275 20.10 -10.50 1.00
C TYR A 275 20.69 -9.37 0.18
N ASP A 276 21.93 -9.01 0.47
CA ASP A 276 22.67 -8.00 -0.27
C ASP A 276 24.16 -8.36 -0.32
N ASN A 277 24.79 -8.11 -1.47
CA ASN A 277 26.23 -8.32 -1.69
C ASN A 277 26.77 -9.67 -1.17
N GLY A 278 26.07 -10.77 -1.45
CA GLY A 278 26.52 -12.11 -1.02
C GLY A 278 26.17 -12.49 0.42
N LYS A 279 25.43 -11.65 1.15
CA LYS A 279 25.20 -11.83 2.59
C LYS A 279 23.73 -11.68 2.97
N TRP A 280 23.21 -12.69 3.67
CA TRP A 280 21.94 -12.61 4.37
C TRP A 280 22.07 -11.78 5.66
N SER A 281 21.14 -10.86 5.89
CA SER A 281 21.08 -10.02 7.10
C SER A 281 19.67 -9.45 7.33
N ASN A 282 19.46 -8.70 8.41
CA ASN A 282 18.21 -7.93 8.60
C ASN A 282 18.32 -6.49 8.09
N TYR A 283 19.44 -6.10 7.47
CA TYR A 283 19.67 -4.78 6.90
C TYR A 283 19.05 -4.66 5.51
N GLY A 284 17.73 -4.81 5.42
CA GLY A 284 16.98 -4.58 4.18
C GLY A 284 16.85 -3.09 3.86
N TRP A 285 16.28 -2.77 2.69
CA TRP A 285 16.09 -1.38 2.25
C TRP A 285 15.19 -0.54 3.19
N TRP A 286 14.41 -1.21 4.05
CA TRP A 286 13.56 -0.60 5.07
C TRP A 286 14.26 -0.35 6.41
N PHE A 287 15.49 -0.84 6.59
CA PHE A 287 16.18 -0.88 7.89
C PHE A 287 16.28 0.50 8.55
N ASP A 288 16.65 1.53 7.78
CA ASP A 288 16.79 2.90 8.29
C ASP A 288 15.45 3.53 8.73
N GLY A 289 14.33 2.94 8.32
CA GLY A 289 12.98 3.35 8.74
C GLY A 289 12.50 2.66 10.02
N MET A 290 13.24 1.69 10.55
CA MET A 290 12.86 0.94 11.74
C MET A 290 13.29 1.65 13.02
N HIS A 291 12.42 1.66 14.04
CA HIS A 291 12.77 2.19 15.36
C HIS A 291 13.74 1.26 16.11
N THR A 292 13.50 -0.06 16.04
CA THR A 292 14.33 -1.07 16.70
C THR A 292 14.82 -2.09 15.69
N PRO A 293 16.15 -2.29 15.57
CA PRO A 293 16.71 -3.26 14.64
C PRO A 293 16.51 -4.69 15.15
N GLY A 294 16.21 -5.63 14.25
CA GLY A 294 16.09 -7.04 14.58
C GLY A 294 15.45 -7.89 13.50
N HIS A 295 15.20 -9.15 13.83
CA HIS A 295 14.38 -10.01 12.98
C HIS A 295 12.92 -9.54 13.03
N SER A 296 12.32 -9.33 11.87
CA SER A 296 10.92 -8.91 11.78
C SER A 296 9.99 -10.11 11.82
N SER A 297 9.08 -10.18 12.80
CA SER A 297 8.07 -11.25 12.86
C SER A 297 7.14 -11.24 11.66
N TYR A 298 6.92 -10.07 11.04
CA TYR A 298 6.17 -9.94 9.78
C TYR A 298 6.79 -10.80 8.68
N LEU A 299 8.10 -10.63 8.45
CA LEU A 299 8.83 -11.33 7.39
C LEU A 299 9.00 -12.81 7.74
N ILE A 300 9.21 -13.14 9.01
CA ILE A 300 9.31 -14.54 9.41
C ILE A 300 7.97 -15.25 9.21
N GLY A 301 6.87 -14.73 9.75
CA GLY A 301 5.54 -15.33 9.62
C GLY A 301 5.13 -15.50 8.16
N GLN A 302 5.36 -14.48 7.32
CA GLN A 302 5.14 -14.59 5.88
C GLN A 302 6.01 -15.67 5.23
N ALA A 303 7.29 -15.78 5.58
CA ALA A 303 8.17 -16.78 5.02
C ALA A 303 7.67 -18.21 5.34
N LEU A 304 7.26 -18.46 6.58
CA LEU A 304 6.71 -19.75 6.99
C LEU A 304 5.42 -20.09 6.22
N PHE A 305 4.49 -19.12 6.12
CA PHE A 305 3.26 -19.28 5.37
C PHE A 305 3.55 -19.62 3.90
N TYR A 306 4.41 -18.87 3.24
CA TYR A 306 4.70 -19.07 1.81
C TYR A 306 5.43 -20.38 1.53
N ILE A 307 6.37 -20.80 2.37
CA ILE A 307 7.04 -22.10 2.23
C ILE A 307 6.04 -23.25 2.39
N LEU A 308 5.17 -23.21 3.40
CA LEU A 308 4.12 -24.22 3.57
C LEU A 308 3.13 -24.20 2.39
N LYS A 309 2.82 -23.01 1.86
CA LYS A 309 1.96 -22.88 0.70
C LYS A 309 2.61 -23.46 -0.56
N ALA A 310 3.89 -23.23 -0.77
CA ALA A 310 4.64 -23.84 -1.87
C ALA A 310 4.67 -25.38 -1.75
N TYR A 311 4.96 -25.90 -0.55
CA TYR A 311 4.98 -27.32 -0.24
C TYR A 311 3.64 -28.00 -0.55
N ASP A 312 2.53 -27.39 -0.12
CA ASP A 312 1.16 -27.88 -0.38
C ASP A 312 0.88 -28.07 -1.88
N TYR A 313 1.37 -27.15 -2.72
CA TYR A 313 1.18 -27.23 -4.17
C TYR A 313 2.05 -28.28 -4.83
N GLU A 314 3.32 -28.40 -4.43
CA GLU A 314 4.24 -29.42 -4.94
C GLU A 314 3.74 -30.84 -4.66
N ILE A 315 3.23 -31.10 -3.46
CA ILE A 315 2.61 -32.41 -3.16
C ILE A 315 1.35 -32.61 -3.99
N LYS A 316 0.41 -31.65 -3.96
CA LYS A 316 -0.91 -31.85 -4.58
C LYS A 316 -0.84 -32.05 -6.09
N ILE A 317 0.10 -31.38 -6.78
CA ILE A 317 0.15 -31.36 -8.24
C ILE A 317 1.25 -32.29 -8.79
N LYS A 318 2.42 -32.33 -8.14
CA LYS A 318 3.58 -33.13 -8.62
C LYS A 318 3.91 -34.33 -7.74
N ASN A 319 3.26 -34.47 -6.58
CA ASN A 319 3.60 -35.49 -5.58
C ASN A 319 5.09 -35.41 -5.17
N CYS A 320 5.65 -34.19 -5.12
CA CYS A 320 7.02 -33.94 -4.72
C CYS A 320 7.08 -33.55 -3.24
N HIS A 321 7.99 -34.18 -2.50
CA HIS A 321 8.15 -33.96 -1.06
C HIS A 321 9.44 -33.20 -0.79
N HIS A 322 9.32 -32.01 -0.21
CA HIS A 322 10.42 -31.16 0.24
C HIS A 322 10.54 -31.20 1.77
N GLU A 323 11.09 -32.29 2.30
CA GLU A 323 11.24 -32.49 3.76
C GLU A 323 12.10 -31.41 4.42
N GLU A 324 13.07 -30.87 3.68
CA GLU A 324 13.93 -29.77 4.10
C GLU A 324 13.15 -28.46 4.34
N TRP A 325 12.07 -28.23 3.59
CA TRP A 325 11.19 -27.06 3.80
C TRP A 325 10.38 -27.20 5.09
N LEU A 326 9.85 -28.40 5.36
CA LEU A 326 9.14 -28.67 6.61
C LEU A 326 10.07 -28.59 7.82
N ALA A 327 11.29 -29.12 7.70
CA ALA A 327 12.29 -29.03 8.75
C ALA A 327 12.64 -27.56 9.07
N PHE A 328 12.85 -26.74 8.04
CA PHE A 328 13.06 -25.30 8.17
C PHE A 328 11.90 -24.64 8.92
N VAL A 329 10.66 -24.83 8.45
CA VAL A 329 9.47 -24.20 9.04
C VAL A 329 9.27 -24.63 10.49
N ASN A 330 9.32 -25.93 10.77
CA ASN A 330 9.11 -26.47 12.10
C ASN A 330 10.15 -25.94 13.10
N SER A 331 11.41 -25.84 12.69
CA SER A 331 12.49 -25.34 13.56
C SER A 331 12.28 -23.89 14.00
N ILE A 332 11.69 -23.06 13.12
CA ILE A 332 11.42 -21.64 13.37
C ILE A 332 10.13 -21.46 14.16
N LEU A 333 9.06 -22.19 13.81
CA LEU A 333 7.78 -22.14 14.54
C LEU A 333 7.97 -22.43 16.02
N MET A 334 8.74 -23.48 16.35
CA MET A 334 9.04 -23.85 17.74
C MET A 334 9.80 -22.77 18.52
N LYS A 335 10.49 -21.85 17.81
CA LYS A 335 11.18 -20.71 18.43
C LYS A 335 10.24 -19.55 18.62
N ILE A 336 9.53 -19.12 17.58
CA ILE A 336 8.59 -18.00 17.63
C ILE A 336 7.49 -18.26 18.67
N GLU A 337 7.02 -19.50 18.78
CA GLU A 337 6.00 -19.85 19.78
C GLU A 337 6.44 -19.54 21.22
N LYS A 338 7.74 -19.60 21.50
CA LYS A 338 8.33 -19.30 22.81
C LYS A 338 8.60 -17.81 23.04
N THR A 339 8.36 -16.95 22.05
CA THR A 339 8.64 -15.51 22.16
C THR A 339 7.40 -14.69 22.48
N LYS A 340 6.24 -15.35 22.64
CA LYS A 340 5.02 -14.68 23.09
C LYS A 340 5.20 -14.05 24.47
N ASN A 341 4.64 -12.85 24.63
CA ASN A 341 4.56 -12.21 25.94
C ASN A 341 3.47 -12.87 26.82
N THR A 342 3.24 -12.33 28.01
CA THR A 342 2.23 -12.83 28.96
C THR A 342 0.80 -12.68 28.45
N ASP A 343 0.57 -11.82 27.46
CA ASP A 343 -0.72 -11.59 26.82
C ASP A 343 -0.91 -12.47 25.57
N ASN A 344 0.02 -13.40 25.32
CA ASN A 344 0.08 -14.29 24.15
C ASN A 344 0.31 -13.55 22.81
N GLU A 345 0.86 -12.34 22.84
CA GLU A 345 1.17 -11.59 21.65
C GLU A 345 2.55 -11.98 21.11
N TYR A 346 2.66 -12.16 19.80
CA TYR A 346 3.96 -12.30 19.14
C TYR A 346 4.66 -10.94 19.09
N PRO A 347 6.00 -10.89 19.28
CA PRO A 347 6.75 -9.64 19.15
C PRO A 347 6.63 -9.10 17.73
N PHE A 348 6.73 -7.79 17.58
CA PHE A 348 6.99 -7.13 16.30
C PHE A 348 8.43 -7.40 15.84
N ILE A 349 9.41 -7.20 16.75
CA ILE A 349 10.84 -7.39 16.51
C ILE A 349 11.43 -8.40 17.48
N LEU A 350 12.27 -9.31 16.97
CA LEU A 350 13.11 -10.20 17.77
C LEU A 350 14.58 -9.81 17.68
N SER A 351 15.30 -9.97 18.79
CA SER A 351 16.72 -9.68 18.89
C SER A 351 17.55 -10.54 17.94
N GLU A 352 18.46 -9.93 17.18
CA GLU A 352 19.43 -10.65 16.34
C GLU A 352 20.48 -11.43 17.13
N LYS A 353 20.63 -11.11 18.41
CA LYS A 353 21.64 -11.70 19.29
C LYS A 353 21.10 -12.88 20.08
N THR A 354 19.83 -12.83 20.47
CA THR A 354 19.23 -13.82 21.39
C THR A 354 17.99 -14.51 20.82
N GLY A 355 17.34 -13.94 19.81
CA GLY A 355 16.05 -14.41 19.31
C GLY A 355 14.87 -14.08 20.24
N ALA A 356 15.08 -13.35 21.34
CA ALA A 356 14.00 -12.92 22.23
C ALA A 356 13.18 -11.78 21.63
N GLY A 357 11.89 -11.68 21.94
CA GLY A 357 11.08 -10.52 21.57
C GLY A 357 11.55 -9.26 22.29
N ILE A 358 11.70 -8.16 21.55
CA ILE A 358 12.21 -6.88 22.07
C ILE A 358 11.30 -5.69 21.79
N GLU A 359 10.28 -5.86 20.94
CA GLU A 359 9.26 -4.85 20.65
C GLU A 359 7.93 -5.58 20.39
N TYR A 360 6.83 -5.13 21.00
CA TYR A 360 5.49 -5.72 20.87
C TYR A 360 4.43 -4.70 20.40
N ASP A 361 4.79 -3.42 20.30
CA ASP A 361 3.87 -2.32 20.00
C ASP A 361 3.51 -2.21 18.50
N SER A 362 3.18 -3.33 17.86
CA SER A 362 2.73 -3.38 16.46
C SER A 362 2.04 -4.70 16.11
N PHE A 363 1.14 -4.66 15.13
CA PHE A 363 0.30 -5.79 14.72
C PHE A 363 1.02 -6.83 13.85
N SER A 364 2.30 -6.63 13.50
CA SER A 364 2.92 -7.45 12.45
C SER A 364 3.20 -8.91 12.87
N GLY A 365 3.24 -9.20 14.17
CA GLY A 365 3.32 -10.56 14.71
C GLY A 365 2.11 -11.45 14.40
N THR A 366 0.99 -10.87 13.93
CA THR A 366 -0.22 -11.59 13.47
C THR A 366 0.06 -12.62 12.39
N TRP A 367 1.09 -12.41 11.56
CA TRP A 367 1.49 -13.38 10.52
C TRP A 367 2.03 -14.69 11.07
N CYS A 368 2.34 -14.75 12.36
CA CYS A 368 2.80 -15.96 13.05
C CYS A 368 1.65 -16.81 13.60
N MET A 369 0.40 -16.34 13.51
CA MET A 369 -0.80 -17.05 14.00
C MET A 369 -1.25 -18.19 13.08
#